data_AF-A0A257LSR9-F1
#
_entry.id   AF-A0A257LSR9-F1
#
_cell.length_a   1.000
_cell.length_b   1.000
_cell.length_c   1.000
_cell.angle_alpha   90.00
_cell.angle_beta   90.00
_cell.angle_gamma   90.00
#
_symmetry.space_group_name_H-M   'P 1'
#
loop_
_entity.id
_entity.type
_entity.pdbx_description
1 polymer ?
#
loop_
_entity_poly.entity_id
_entity_poly.type
_entity_poly.pdbx_seq_one_letter_code
_entity_poly.pdbx_strand_id
1 'polypeptide(L)'
;ASLFRGVSPEDFETHIRRLFFTLKERWGNIPFEVVNDGEVTALAGSMGLEANRVLGVAMGTSQAAGYVNGSGHILPWLNELAFAPVDFRDDAPSDEWSGDIGCGAQYFSQQAVARLAPAAGFDFGKMPFPEQLVKVQEAMKEGDRRAEQIYETIGTCFGYSIAHYADFYDIENLLILGRVTSGEGGQVIIDEAETVLANEFPDLRIKLVVPDEKTKRHGQAVAAASLPALVPVLA
;
A
#
# COMPACT_ATOMS: atom_id res chain seq x y z
N ALA A 1 11.25 -15.13 -11.32
CA ALA A 1 10.16 -14.32 -10.74
C ALA A 1 9.67 -14.96 -9.45
N SER A 2 9.54 -14.23 -8.33
CA SER A 2 9.20 -14.80 -7.01
C SER A 2 7.84 -15.49 -6.95
N LEU A 3 6.89 -15.05 -7.77
CA LEU A 3 5.54 -15.63 -7.88
C LEU A 3 5.51 -17.03 -8.51
N PHE A 4 6.54 -17.42 -9.27
CA PHE A 4 6.57 -18.67 -10.04
C PHE A 4 7.71 -19.60 -9.59
N ARG A 5 8.15 -19.50 -8.33
CA ARG A 5 9.22 -20.33 -7.76
C ARG A 5 8.97 -21.84 -7.87
N GLY A 6 7.71 -22.26 -7.89
CA GLY A 6 7.30 -23.66 -8.05
C GLY A 6 7.09 -24.11 -9.50
N VAL A 7 7.33 -23.25 -10.49
CA VAL A 7 7.12 -23.54 -11.91
C VAL A 7 8.48 -23.88 -12.55
N SER A 8 8.53 -24.95 -13.36
CA SER A 8 9.76 -25.31 -14.07
C SER A 8 10.14 -24.21 -15.08
N PRO A 9 11.43 -24.05 -15.43
CA PRO A 9 11.83 -23.09 -16.46
C PRO A 9 11.10 -23.32 -17.80
N GLU A 10 10.85 -24.58 -18.18
CA GLU A 10 10.13 -24.95 -19.40
C GLU A 10 8.67 -24.52 -19.36
N ASP A 11 7.96 -24.81 -18.26
CA ASP A 11 6.58 -24.38 -18.07
C ASP A 11 6.46 -22.86 -17.98
N PHE A 12 7.46 -22.20 -17.40
CA PHE A 12 7.50 -20.76 -17.29
C PHE A 12 7.55 -20.10 -18.68
N GLU A 13 8.47 -20.55 -19.54
CA GLU A 13 8.59 -20.03 -20.90
C GLU A 13 7.35 -20.37 -21.75
N THR A 14 6.81 -21.58 -21.61
CA THR A 14 5.70 -22.06 -22.46
C THR A 14 4.36 -21.48 -22.04
N HIS A 15 4.08 -21.39 -20.75
CA HIS A 15 2.73 -21.10 -20.23
C HIS A 15 2.63 -19.77 -19.49
N ILE A 16 3.66 -19.38 -18.73
CA ILE A 16 3.58 -18.20 -17.87
C ILE A 16 3.90 -16.92 -18.64
N ARG A 17 4.96 -16.91 -19.44
CA ARG A 17 5.40 -15.71 -20.17
C ARG A 17 4.31 -15.16 -21.11
N ARG A 18 3.47 -16.04 -21.65
CA ARG A 18 2.35 -15.68 -22.53
C ARG A 18 0.98 -15.71 -21.86
N LEU A 19 0.91 -15.86 -20.53
CA LEU A 19 -0.33 -16.12 -19.80
C LEU A 19 -1.48 -15.18 -20.22
N PHE A 20 -1.25 -13.86 -20.19
CA PHE A 20 -2.30 -12.88 -20.50
C PHE A 20 -2.72 -12.87 -21.97
N PHE A 21 -1.79 -13.13 -22.91
CA PHE A 21 -2.14 -13.27 -24.32
C PHE A 21 -2.99 -14.52 -24.56
N THR A 22 -2.61 -15.64 -23.95
CA THR A 22 -3.38 -16.89 -24.02
C THR A 22 -4.77 -16.72 -23.40
N LEU A 23 -4.90 -15.99 -22.30
CA LEU A 23 -6.20 -15.67 -21.71
C LEU A 23 -7.07 -14.83 -22.65
N LYS A 24 -6.50 -13.80 -23.29
CA LYS A 24 -7.19 -12.97 -24.28
C LYS A 24 -7.69 -13.79 -25.47
N GLU A 25 -6.86 -14.68 -26.02
CA GLU A 25 -7.25 -15.59 -27.11
C GLU A 25 -8.40 -16.51 -26.69
N ARG A 26 -8.32 -17.11 -25.50
CA ARG A 26 -9.37 -17.99 -24.95
C ARG A 26 -10.69 -17.27 -24.70
N TRP A 27 -10.66 -15.98 -24.40
CA TRP A 27 -11.86 -15.15 -24.21
C TRP A 27 -12.35 -14.49 -25.51
N GLY A 28 -11.89 -14.95 -26.68
CA GLY A 28 -12.39 -14.47 -27.97
C GLY A 28 -11.85 -13.10 -28.38
N ASN A 29 -10.66 -12.73 -27.91
CA ASN A 29 -9.98 -11.48 -28.23
C ASN A 29 -10.76 -10.20 -27.85
N ILE A 30 -11.50 -10.25 -26.74
CA ILE A 30 -12.11 -9.04 -26.15
C ILE A 30 -11.06 -7.97 -25.80
N PRO A 31 -11.44 -6.69 -25.66
CA PRO A 31 -10.61 -5.69 -25.01
C PRO A 31 -10.10 -6.20 -23.66
N PHE A 32 -8.80 -6.10 -23.44
CA PHE A 32 -8.12 -6.79 -22.35
C PHE A 32 -6.96 -5.93 -21.88
N GLU A 33 -7.01 -5.54 -20.60
CA GLU A 33 -5.97 -4.76 -19.94
C GLU A 33 -5.48 -5.52 -18.70
N VAL A 34 -4.19 -5.38 -18.39
CA VAL A 34 -3.57 -5.95 -17.20
C VAL A 34 -2.95 -4.82 -16.41
N VAL A 35 -3.38 -4.68 -15.17
CA VAL A 35 -2.95 -3.60 -14.28
C VAL A 35 -2.71 -4.19 -12.90
N ASN A 36 -1.76 -3.62 -12.17
CA ASN A 36 -1.50 -3.98 -10.77
C ASN A 36 -2.69 -3.62 -9.87
N ASP A 37 -2.94 -4.40 -8.82
CA ASP A 37 -4.05 -4.22 -7.89
C ASP A 37 -3.98 -2.92 -7.09
N GLY A 38 -2.77 -2.44 -6.79
CA GLY A 38 -2.52 -1.13 -6.19
C GLY A 38 -3.05 0.03 -7.05
N GLU A 39 -2.79 0.02 -8.35
CA GLU A 39 -3.32 1.03 -9.29
C GLU A 39 -4.83 1.01 -9.35
N VAL A 40 -5.44 -0.19 -9.42
CA VAL A 40 -6.89 -0.35 -9.42
C VAL A 40 -7.50 0.18 -8.11
N THR A 41 -6.79 -0.01 -6.99
CA THR A 41 -7.21 0.52 -5.68
C THR A 41 -7.17 2.04 -5.67
N ALA A 42 -6.10 2.65 -6.18
CA ALA A 42 -6.00 4.11 -6.27
C ALA A 42 -7.06 4.68 -7.21
N LEU A 43 -7.32 4.02 -8.34
CA LEU A 43 -8.37 4.41 -9.28
C LEU A 43 -9.78 4.32 -8.66
N ALA A 44 -10.09 3.21 -7.99
CA ALA A 44 -11.35 3.06 -7.27
C ALA A 44 -11.51 4.15 -6.20
N GLY A 45 -10.43 4.47 -5.50
CA GLY A 45 -10.36 5.55 -4.54
C GLY A 45 -10.62 6.92 -5.14
N SER A 46 -9.97 7.24 -6.26
CA SER A 46 -10.18 8.47 -7.03
C SER A 46 -11.62 8.61 -7.51
N MET A 47 -12.20 7.54 -8.06
CA MET A 47 -13.61 7.51 -8.47
C MET A 47 -14.56 7.71 -7.29
N GLY A 48 -14.29 7.07 -6.16
CA GLY A 48 -15.12 7.19 -4.95
C GLY A 48 -15.04 8.55 -4.27
N LEU A 49 -13.88 9.22 -4.34
CA LEU A 49 -13.70 10.58 -3.83
C LEU A 49 -14.17 11.66 -4.80
N GLU A 50 -14.50 11.30 -6.04
CA GLU A 50 -14.72 12.24 -7.14
C GLU A 50 -13.56 13.25 -7.27
N ALA A 51 -12.33 12.76 -7.04
CA ALA A 51 -11.11 13.57 -6.99
C ALA A 51 -9.93 12.85 -7.63
N ASN A 52 -8.99 13.62 -8.19
CA ASN A 52 -7.75 13.13 -8.80
C ASN A 52 -6.56 13.30 -7.85
N ARG A 53 -5.33 13.07 -8.36
CA ARG A 53 -4.09 13.25 -7.58
C ARG A 53 -4.08 12.39 -6.32
N VAL A 54 -4.41 11.11 -6.51
CA VAL A 54 -4.67 10.16 -5.44
C VAL A 54 -3.52 9.17 -5.34
N LEU A 55 -2.80 9.19 -4.22
CA LEU A 55 -1.86 8.13 -3.85
C LEU A 55 -2.55 7.17 -2.89
N GLY A 56 -2.72 5.91 -3.29
CA GLY A 56 -3.17 4.85 -2.39
C GLY A 56 -2.00 4.18 -1.70
N VAL A 57 -2.06 4.03 -0.38
CA VAL A 57 -1.10 3.27 0.43
C VAL A 57 -1.85 2.26 1.28
N ALA A 58 -1.57 0.97 1.05
CA ALA A 58 -2.12 -0.13 1.81
C ALA A 58 -1.09 -0.73 2.76
N MET A 59 -1.34 -0.65 4.06
CA MET A 59 -0.48 -1.20 5.12
C MET A 59 -1.05 -2.53 5.63
N GLY A 60 -0.55 -3.64 5.08
CA GLY A 60 -1.05 -4.99 5.33
C GLY A 60 0.06 -5.97 5.69
N THR A 61 0.03 -7.14 5.03
CA THR A 61 1.13 -8.13 5.13
C THR A 61 2.45 -7.52 4.66
N SER A 62 2.39 -6.73 3.59
CA SER A 62 3.42 -5.80 3.15
C SER A 62 2.77 -4.43 2.93
N GLN A 63 3.54 -3.45 2.48
CA GLN A 63 3.03 -2.23 1.90
C GLN A 63 2.65 -2.48 0.43
N ALA A 64 1.58 -1.86 -0.06
CA ALA A 64 1.29 -1.75 -1.48
C ALA A 64 0.89 -0.31 -1.80
N ALA A 65 1.10 0.13 -3.04
CA ALA A 65 0.70 1.45 -3.47
C ALA A 65 0.20 1.50 -4.91
N GLY A 66 -0.50 2.56 -5.26
CA GLY A 66 -0.91 2.90 -6.62
C GLY A 66 -1.23 4.38 -6.72
N TYR A 67 -1.22 4.94 -7.93
CA TYR A 67 -1.33 6.38 -8.11
C TYR A 67 -2.20 6.78 -9.30
N VAL A 68 -3.08 7.75 -9.05
CA VAL A 68 -3.88 8.43 -10.08
C VAL A 68 -3.41 9.87 -10.21
N ASN A 69 -3.01 10.26 -11.41
CA ASN A 69 -2.49 11.60 -11.66
C ASN A 69 -3.60 12.68 -11.69
N GLY A 70 -3.22 13.94 -11.91
CA GLY A 70 -4.16 15.08 -11.98
C GLY A 70 -5.20 15.01 -13.09
N SER A 71 -4.99 14.16 -14.10
CA SER A 71 -5.94 13.94 -15.20
C SER A 71 -6.86 12.73 -14.97
N GLY A 72 -6.75 12.03 -13.83
CA GLY A 72 -7.56 10.85 -13.54
C GLY A 72 -7.04 9.56 -14.17
N HIS A 73 -5.77 9.54 -14.59
CA HIS A 73 -5.16 8.35 -15.20
C HIS A 73 -4.22 7.64 -14.23
N ILE A 74 -4.28 6.30 -14.26
CA ILE A 74 -3.18 5.46 -13.79
C ILE A 74 -2.03 5.54 -14.78
N LEU A 75 -0.80 5.48 -14.28
CA LEU A 75 0.42 5.60 -15.09
C LEU A 75 1.08 4.22 -15.27
N PRO A 76 1.92 4.02 -16.30
CA PRO A 76 2.71 2.79 -16.45
C PRO A 76 3.87 2.70 -15.44
N TRP A 77 3.77 3.39 -14.31
CA TRP A 77 4.79 3.45 -13.28
C TRP A 77 4.79 2.17 -12.43
N LEU A 78 5.95 1.86 -11.86
CA LEU A 78 6.07 0.83 -10.84
C LEU A 78 5.94 1.50 -9.48
N ASN A 79 4.73 1.55 -8.95
CA ASN A 79 4.44 2.13 -7.63
C ASN A 79 4.75 1.16 -6.48
N GLU A 80 5.94 0.54 -6.53
CA GLU A 80 6.40 -0.46 -5.56
C GLU A 80 7.03 0.20 -4.32
N LEU A 81 6.21 0.99 -3.60
CA LEU A 81 6.66 1.72 -2.42
C LEU A 81 7.10 0.82 -1.25
N ALA A 82 6.74 -0.47 -1.28
CA ALA A 82 7.28 -1.47 -0.35
C ALA A 82 8.81 -1.55 -0.37
N PHE A 83 9.43 -1.30 -1.52
CA PHE A 83 10.87 -1.37 -1.71
C PHE A 83 11.51 0.02 -1.85
N ALA A 84 10.71 1.10 -1.80
CA ALA A 84 11.22 2.45 -1.80
C ALA A 84 11.95 2.75 -0.47
N PRO A 85 13.12 3.41 -0.49
CA PRO A 85 13.84 3.78 0.71
C PRO A 85 13.08 4.88 1.48
N VAL A 86 12.91 4.68 2.78
CA VAL A 86 12.23 5.62 3.68
C VAL A 86 13.01 5.89 4.97
N ASP A 87 14.00 5.06 5.30
CA ASP A 87 14.98 5.28 6.35
C ASP A 87 16.39 5.21 5.76
N PHE A 88 17.13 6.32 5.81
CA PHE A 88 18.45 6.46 5.20
C PHE A 88 19.61 6.15 6.15
N ARG A 89 19.34 5.62 7.35
CA ARG A 89 20.41 5.23 8.28
C ARG A 89 21.18 4.02 7.73
N ASP A 90 22.50 4.03 7.95
CA ASP A 90 23.38 2.92 7.56
C ASP A 90 23.02 1.58 8.25
N ASP A 91 22.35 1.65 9.41
CA ASP A 91 21.90 0.50 10.20
C ASP A 91 20.38 0.24 10.12
N ALA A 92 19.71 0.79 9.10
CA ALA A 92 18.29 0.57 8.86
C ALA A 92 17.97 -0.93 8.65
N PRO A 93 16.77 -1.40 9.03
CA PRO A 93 16.37 -2.79 8.87
C PRO A 93 16.41 -3.21 7.39
N SER A 94 16.98 -4.38 7.14
CA SER A 94 17.02 -4.98 5.80
C SER A 94 15.73 -5.75 5.52
N ASP A 95 15.21 -5.59 4.31
CA ASP A 95 14.12 -6.40 3.79
C ASP A 95 14.60 -7.80 3.41
N GLU A 96 13.95 -8.83 3.95
CA GLU A 96 14.40 -10.23 3.81
C GLU A 96 14.33 -10.75 2.35
N TRP A 97 13.52 -10.12 1.51
CA TRP A 97 13.30 -10.57 0.14
C TRP A 97 14.21 -9.87 -0.87
N SER A 98 14.32 -8.55 -0.79
CA SER A 98 15.14 -7.72 -1.68
C SER A 98 16.58 -7.58 -1.20
N GLY A 99 16.81 -7.60 0.12
CA GLY A 99 18.08 -7.27 0.75
C GLY A 99 18.31 -5.77 0.93
N ASP A 100 17.43 -4.92 0.40
CA ASP A 100 17.53 -3.47 0.53
C ASP A 100 17.29 -3.03 1.98
N ILE A 101 17.94 -1.95 2.40
CA ILE A 101 17.84 -1.41 3.77
C ILE A 101 16.90 -0.21 3.83
N GLY A 102 16.12 -0.13 4.92
CA GLY A 102 15.28 1.04 5.19
C GLY A 102 14.06 1.17 4.26
N CYS A 103 13.60 0.07 3.66
CA CYS A 103 12.49 0.09 2.72
C CYS A 103 11.11 0.16 3.39
N GLY A 104 10.14 0.73 2.67
CA GLY A 104 8.77 0.93 3.16
C GLY A 104 8.10 -0.31 3.78
N ALA A 105 8.35 -1.51 3.27
CA ALA A 105 7.83 -2.76 3.84
C ALA A 105 8.21 -2.97 5.32
N GLN A 106 9.37 -2.46 5.75
CA GLN A 106 9.86 -2.55 7.14
C GLN A 106 9.23 -1.52 8.09
N TYR A 107 8.46 -0.56 7.55
CA TYR A 107 7.88 0.58 8.28
C TYR A 107 6.36 0.67 8.14
N PHE A 108 5.79 0.23 7.02
CA PHE A 108 4.37 0.40 6.67
C PHE A 108 3.67 -0.93 6.41
N SER A 109 3.94 -1.93 7.26
CA SER A 109 3.33 -3.25 7.22
C SER A 109 3.28 -3.89 8.62
N GLN A 110 2.68 -5.08 8.74
CA GLN A 110 2.72 -5.87 9.97
C GLN A 110 4.15 -6.20 10.45
N GLN A 111 5.14 -6.19 9.53
CA GLN A 111 6.54 -6.38 9.88
C GLN A 111 7.08 -5.21 10.70
N ALA A 112 6.61 -3.99 10.45
CA ALA A 112 6.96 -2.82 11.26
C ALA A 112 6.48 -2.99 12.70
N VAL A 113 5.23 -3.43 12.89
CA VAL A 113 4.66 -3.71 14.22
C VAL A 113 5.46 -4.78 14.95
N ALA A 114 5.77 -5.90 14.27
CA ALA A 114 6.56 -6.97 14.86
C ALA A 114 8.00 -6.54 15.21
N ARG A 115 8.61 -5.67 14.39
CA ARG A 115 9.95 -5.11 14.62
C ARG A 115 9.97 -4.16 15.83
N LEU A 116 8.94 -3.34 15.98
CA LEU A 116 8.84 -2.34 17.05
C LEU A 116 8.37 -2.94 18.38
N ALA A 117 7.62 -4.04 18.35
CA ALA A 117 7.05 -4.68 19.54
C ALA A 117 8.08 -4.99 20.65
N PRO A 118 9.26 -5.60 20.37
CA PRO A 118 10.28 -5.82 21.39
C PRO A 118 10.82 -4.53 22.01
N ALA A 119 11.02 -3.49 21.20
CA ALA A 119 11.50 -2.19 21.69
C ALA A 119 10.47 -1.49 22.60
N ALA A 120 9.18 -1.71 22.34
CA ALA A 120 8.07 -1.25 23.18
C ALA A 120 7.85 -2.15 24.43
N GLY A 121 8.59 -3.26 24.58
CA GLY A 121 8.49 -4.15 25.73
C GLY A 121 7.44 -5.25 25.62
N PHE A 122 7.03 -5.62 24.40
CA PHE A 122 6.27 -6.84 24.15
C PHE A 122 7.21 -8.01 23.83
N ASP A 123 7.00 -9.16 24.47
CA ASP A 123 7.66 -10.42 24.10
C ASP A 123 6.63 -11.38 23.49
N PHE A 124 6.68 -11.51 22.16
CA PHE A 124 5.84 -12.43 21.41
C PHE A 124 6.59 -13.67 20.91
N GLY A 125 7.88 -13.82 21.25
CA GLY A 125 8.71 -14.94 20.84
C GLY A 125 8.66 -15.21 19.32
N LYS A 126 8.20 -16.41 18.95
CA LYS A 126 8.09 -16.87 17.55
C LYS A 126 6.69 -16.70 16.94
N MET A 127 5.83 -15.91 17.58
CA MET A 127 4.47 -15.66 17.08
C MET A 127 4.53 -15.07 15.66
N PRO A 128 3.71 -15.56 14.71
CA PRO A 128 3.65 -14.98 13.37
C PRO A 128 3.27 -13.49 13.39
N PHE A 129 3.84 -12.68 12.50
CA PHE A 129 3.58 -11.23 12.45
C PHE A 129 2.08 -10.86 12.37
N PRO A 130 1.21 -11.57 11.63
CA PRO A 130 -0.23 -11.29 11.65
C PRO A 130 -0.86 -11.43 13.04
N GLU A 131 -0.41 -12.40 13.84
CA GLU A 131 -0.91 -12.62 15.20
C GLU A 131 -0.35 -11.60 16.18
N GLN A 132 0.92 -11.18 16.01
CA GLN A 132 1.50 -10.09 16.79
C GLN A 132 0.74 -8.77 16.57
N LEU A 133 0.37 -8.46 15.33
CA LEU A 133 -0.46 -7.30 15.02
C LEU A 133 -1.79 -7.34 15.79
N VAL A 134 -2.45 -8.50 15.83
CA VAL A 134 -3.69 -8.67 16.60
C VAL A 134 -3.45 -8.41 18.08
N LYS A 135 -2.35 -8.90 18.66
CA LYS A 135 -2.00 -8.65 20.07
C LYS A 135 -1.74 -7.19 20.38
N VAL A 136 -1.06 -6.47 19.48
CA VAL A 136 -0.84 -5.03 19.64
C VAL A 136 -2.15 -4.25 19.48
N GLN A 137 -3.05 -4.68 18.58
CA GLN A 137 -4.38 -4.09 18.44
C GLN A 137 -5.28 -4.34 19.66
N GLU A 138 -5.21 -5.52 20.27
CA GLU A 138 -5.89 -5.83 21.54
C GLU A 138 -5.37 -4.92 22.65
N ALA A 139 -4.04 -4.82 22.82
CA ALA A 139 -3.42 -3.96 23.81
C ALA A 139 -3.77 -2.47 23.62
N MET A 140 -3.83 -2.00 22.36
CA MET A 140 -4.26 -0.62 22.05
C MET A 140 -5.68 -0.35 22.52
N LYS A 141 -6.63 -1.26 22.27
CA LYS A 141 -8.02 -1.15 22.73
C LYS A 141 -8.15 -1.16 24.26
N GLU A 142 -7.18 -1.76 24.95
CA GLU A 142 -7.09 -1.77 26.41
C GLU A 142 -6.40 -0.52 26.97
N GLY A 143 -5.93 0.40 26.11
CA GLY A 143 -5.24 1.62 26.50
C GLY A 143 -3.78 1.42 26.92
N ASP A 144 -3.11 0.35 26.45
CA ASP A 144 -1.71 0.11 26.75
C ASP A 144 -0.80 1.11 26.01
N ARG A 145 -0.14 1.98 26.78
CA ARG A 145 0.82 2.99 26.28
C ARG A 145 1.90 2.39 25.37
N ARG A 146 2.32 1.15 25.60
CA ARG A 146 3.33 0.49 24.77
C ARG A 146 2.84 0.25 23.35
N ALA A 147 1.57 -0.10 23.19
CA ALA A 147 0.96 -0.28 21.87
C ALA A 147 0.84 1.06 21.14
N GLU A 148 0.41 2.10 21.86
CA GLU A 148 0.32 3.47 21.34
C GLU A 148 1.68 3.95 20.80
N GLN A 149 2.79 3.75 21.53
CA GLN A 149 4.14 4.11 21.08
C GLN A 149 4.56 3.46 19.75
N ILE A 150 4.09 2.23 19.48
CA ILE A 150 4.35 1.57 18.20
C ILE A 150 3.63 2.31 17.08
N TYR A 151 2.35 2.63 17.26
CA TYR A 151 1.56 3.37 16.28
C TYR A 151 2.08 4.80 16.09
N GLU A 152 2.50 5.47 17.18
CA GLU A 152 3.10 6.81 17.12
C GLU A 152 4.35 6.81 16.25
N THR A 153 5.22 5.82 16.45
CA THR A 153 6.46 5.65 15.67
C THR A 153 6.14 5.41 14.19
N ILE A 154 5.18 4.53 13.89
CA ILE A 154 4.77 4.26 12.50
C ILE A 154 4.21 5.53 11.86
N GLY A 155 3.34 6.26 12.55
CA GLY A 155 2.74 7.50 12.08
C GLY A 155 3.76 8.60 11.81
N THR A 156 4.72 8.78 12.72
CA THR A 156 5.83 9.73 12.53
C THR A 156 6.64 9.39 11.29
N CYS A 157 7.10 8.13 11.15
CA CYS A 157 7.81 7.68 9.95
C CYS A 157 6.98 7.86 8.69
N PHE A 158 5.67 7.64 8.78
CA PHE A 158 4.77 7.77 7.65
C PHE A 158 4.62 9.23 7.21
N GLY A 159 4.48 10.18 8.13
CA GLY A 159 4.45 11.61 7.81
C GLY A 159 5.68 12.08 7.01
N TYR A 160 6.88 11.71 7.45
CA TYR A 160 8.11 11.99 6.70
C TYR A 160 8.14 11.29 5.34
N SER A 161 7.65 10.05 5.27
CA SER A 161 7.59 9.31 4.01
C SER A 161 6.58 9.90 3.03
N ILE A 162 5.46 10.45 3.50
CA ILE A 162 4.48 11.15 2.66
C ILE A 162 5.12 12.38 2.03
N ALA A 163 5.86 13.17 2.81
CA ALA A 163 6.61 14.30 2.28
C ALA A 163 7.64 13.85 1.24
N HIS A 164 8.36 12.76 1.50
CA HIS A 164 9.28 12.18 0.52
C HIS A 164 8.57 11.71 -0.75
N TYR A 165 7.40 11.07 -0.64
CA TYR A 165 6.61 10.66 -1.80
C TYR A 165 6.15 11.89 -2.61
N ALA A 166 5.86 13.01 -1.96
CA ALA A 166 5.45 14.25 -2.64
C ALA A 166 6.54 14.85 -3.56
N ASP A 167 7.81 14.44 -3.43
CA ASP A 167 8.87 14.80 -4.37
C ASP A 167 8.71 14.12 -5.74
N PHE A 168 8.00 12.99 -5.80
CA PHE A 168 7.82 12.16 -7.00
C PHE A 168 6.38 12.14 -7.51
N TYR A 169 5.43 12.32 -6.61
CA TYR A 169 4.00 12.27 -6.88
C TYR A 169 3.38 13.64 -6.60
N ASP A 170 2.53 14.11 -7.51
CA ASP A 170 1.68 15.27 -7.24
C ASP A 170 0.43 14.77 -6.48
N ILE A 171 0.48 14.87 -5.16
CA ILE A 171 -0.48 14.29 -4.22
C ILE A 171 -1.40 15.40 -3.68
N GLU A 172 -2.70 15.21 -3.85
CA GLU A 172 -3.73 16.02 -3.17
C GLU A 172 -4.45 15.19 -2.10
N ASN A 173 -4.73 13.92 -2.42
CA ASN A 173 -5.41 13.00 -1.53
C ASN A 173 -4.55 11.75 -1.34
N LEU A 174 -4.29 11.37 -0.09
CA LEU A 174 -3.60 10.14 0.23
C LEU A 174 -4.58 9.17 0.91
N LEU A 175 -4.87 8.08 0.22
CA LEU A 175 -5.74 7.02 0.71
C LEU A 175 -4.95 6.04 1.57
N ILE A 176 -5.39 5.83 2.80
CA ILE A 176 -4.76 4.94 3.76
C ILE A 176 -5.71 3.77 4.02
N LEU A 177 -5.22 2.57 3.77
CA LEU A 177 -5.99 1.34 4.01
C LEU A 177 -5.09 0.22 4.52
N GLY A 178 -5.71 -0.90 4.87
CA GLY A 178 -5.01 -2.08 5.36
C GLY A 178 -5.25 -2.35 6.83
N ARG A 179 -4.74 -3.50 7.27
CA ARG A 179 -5.03 -4.02 8.62
C ARG A 179 -4.21 -3.34 9.69
N VAL A 180 -3.04 -2.79 9.35
CA VAL A 180 -2.20 -2.05 10.31
C VAL A 180 -2.88 -0.75 10.72
N THR A 181 -3.63 -0.12 9.81
CA THR A 181 -4.35 1.14 10.05
C THR A 181 -5.78 0.93 10.52
N SER A 182 -6.12 -0.25 11.08
CA SER A 182 -7.46 -0.55 11.57
C SER A 182 -7.59 -0.25 13.08
N GLY A 183 -8.76 0.29 13.47
CA GLY A 183 -9.06 0.63 14.86
C GLY A 183 -8.31 1.87 15.36
N GLU A 184 -8.27 2.04 16.68
CA GLU A 184 -7.71 3.23 17.35
C GLU A 184 -6.24 3.48 17.00
N GLY A 185 -5.42 2.42 16.91
CA GLY A 185 -4.02 2.56 16.49
C GLY A 185 -3.85 3.10 15.07
N GLY A 186 -4.81 2.81 14.18
CA GLY A 186 -4.85 3.40 12.84
C GLY A 186 -5.09 4.91 12.87
N GLN A 187 -5.91 5.39 13.81
CA GLN A 187 -6.11 6.83 13.98
C GLN A 187 -4.84 7.50 14.52
N VAL A 188 -4.14 6.87 15.47
CA VAL A 188 -2.85 7.38 15.96
C VAL A 188 -1.82 7.53 14.83
N ILE A 189 -1.73 6.56 13.91
CA ILE A 189 -0.84 6.68 12.73
C ILE A 189 -1.17 7.93 11.91
N ILE A 190 -2.46 8.21 11.70
CA ILE A 190 -2.93 9.35 10.90
C ILE A 190 -2.62 10.65 11.62
N ASP A 191 -2.96 10.75 12.91
CA ASP A 191 -2.79 11.96 13.72
C ASP A 191 -1.31 12.36 13.81
N GLU A 192 -0.41 11.39 13.99
CA GLU A 192 1.04 11.65 13.99
C GLU A 192 1.57 12.03 12.60
N ALA A 193 1.08 11.39 11.54
CA ALA A 193 1.46 11.75 10.18
C ALA A 193 1.00 13.19 9.83
N GLU A 194 -0.22 13.57 10.22
CA GLU A 194 -0.72 14.94 10.08
C GLU A 194 0.11 15.93 10.91
N THR A 195 0.50 15.55 12.12
CA THR A 195 1.36 16.38 12.99
C THR A 195 2.71 16.65 12.34
N VAL A 196 3.37 15.63 11.77
CA VAL A 196 4.63 15.81 11.03
C VAL A 196 4.44 16.72 9.82
N LEU A 197 3.41 16.47 9.01
CA LEU A 197 3.13 17.28 7.82
C LEU A 197 2.86 18.75 8.18
N ALA A 198 2.08 19.01 9.24
CA ALA A 198 1.76 20.37 9.66
C ALA A 198 2.97 21.13 10.21
N ASN A 199 3.85 20.45 10.97
CA ASN A 199 4.99 21.10 11.62
C ASN A 199 6.20 21.27 10.70
N GLU A 200 6.51 20.25 9.91
CA GLU A 200 7.76 20.19 9.14
C GLU A 200 7.55 20.48 7.64
N PHE A 201 6.34 20.25 7.12
CA PHE A 201 6.01 20.41 5.70
C PHE A 201 4.73 21.23 5.45
N PRO A 202 4.57 22.41 6.06
CA PRO A 202 3.29 23.17 6.04
C PRO A 202 2.82 23.60 4.64
N ASP A 203 3.72 23.59 3.64
CA ASP A 203 3.40 23.89 2.26
C ASP A 203 2.72 22.72 1.52
N LEU A 204 2.86 21.48 2.02
CA LEU A 204 2.19 20.31 1.48
C LEU A 204 0.73 20.27 1.92
N ARG A 205 -0.19 20.41 0.97
CA ARG A 205 -1.64 20.37 1.19
C ARG A 205 -2.21 18.99 0.88
N ILE A 206 -1.72 17.97 1.56
CA ILE A 206 -2.13 16.58 1.36
C ILE A 206 -3.21 16.23 2.37
N LYS A 207 -4.36 15.74 1.88
CA LYS A 207 -5.44 15.25 2.73
C LYS A 207 -5.29 13.74 2.95
N LEU A 208 -5.17 13.31 4.20
CA LEU A 208 -5.20 11.89 4.55
C LEU A 208 -6.66 11.40 4.60
N VAL A 209 -6.93 10.27 3.95
CA VAL A 209 -8.29 9.76 3.78
C VAL A 209 -8.34 8.25 4.05
N VAL A 210 -9.22 7.83 4.96
CA VAL A 210 -9.52 6.42 5.19
C VAL A 210 -10.83 6.07 4.48
N PRO A 211 -10.82 5.17 3.47
CA PRO A 211 -12.02 4.81 2.74
C PRO A 211 -12.94 3.91 3.57
N ASP A 212 -14.25 4.06 3.38
CA ASP A 212 -15.26 3.18 3.98
C ASP A 212 -15.23 1.75 3.39
N GLU A 213 -15.75 0.78 4.13
CA GLU A 213 -15.76 -0.65 3.72
C GLU A 213 -16.56 -0.91 2.44
N LYS A 214 -17.57 -0.08 2.13
CA LYS A 214 -18.43 -0.26 0.96
C LYS A 214 -17.67 0.09 -0.33
N THR A 215 -16.88 1.16 -0.27
CA THR A 215 -16.02 1.67 -1.35
C THR A 215 -14.89 0.69 -1.65
N LYS A 216 -14.31 0.05 -0.62
CA LYS A 216 -13.19 -0.90 -0.78
C LYS A 216 -13.50 -2.11 -1.67
N ARG A 217 -14.62 -2.81 -1.46
CA ARG A 217 -14.88 -4.09 -2.16
C ARG A 217 -15.46 -3.97 -3.55
N HIS A 218 -16.44 -3.08 -3.75
CA HIS A 218 -17.10 -2.96 -5.05
C HIS A 218 -16.36 -1.99 -5.98
N GLY A 219 -15.67 -0.99 -5.42
CA GLY A 219 -14.97 0.03 -6.19
C GLY A 219 -13.86 -0.56 -7.07
N GLN A 220 -13.06 -1.48 -6.54
CA GLN A 220 -11.95 -2.09 -7.31
C GLN A 220 -12.44 -2.88 -8.53
N ALA A 221 -13.50 -3.69 -8.39
CA ALA A 221 -14.05 -4.45 -9.52
C ALA A 221 -14.62 -3.51 -10.60
N VAL A 222 -15.31 -2.44 -10.19
CA VAL A 222 -15.84 -1.42 -11.10
C VAL A 222 -14.71 -0.67 -11.80
N ALA A 223 -13.67 -0.26 -11.07
CA ALA A 223 -12.50 0.42 -11.63
C ALA A 223 -11.72 -0.49 -12.60
N ALA A 224 -11.54 -1.77 -12.27
CA ALA A 224 -10.90 -2.71 -13.19
C ALA A 224 -11.72 -2.90 -14.48
N ALA A 225 -13.05 -2.96 -14.36
CA ALA A 225 -13.95 -3.12 -15.50
C ALA A 225 -14.04 -1.89 -16.41
N SER A 226 -13.63 -0.70 -15.93
CA SER A 226 -13.65 0.54 -16.74
C SER A 226 -12.40 0.72 -17.60
N LEU A 227 -11.33 -0.04 -17.36
CA LEU A 227 -10.05 0.12 -18.05
C LEU A 227 -10.07 -0.30 -19.52
N PRO A 228 -10.63 -1.47 -19.92
CA PRO A 228 -10.58 -1.89 -21.31
C PRO A 228 -11.41 -0.95 -22.18
N ALA A 229 -10.78 -0.40 -23.23
CA ALA A 229 -11.49 0.45 -24.17
C ALA A 229 -12.63 -0.33 -24.85
N LEU A 230 -13.83 0.23 -24.82
CA LEU A 230 -14.94 -0.32 -25.59
C LEU A 230 -14.65 -0.13 -27.07
N VAL A 231 -14.57 -1.24 -27.83
CA VAL A 231 -14.52 -1.16 -29.29
C VAL A 231 -15.89 -0.65 -29.75
N PRO A 232 -15.96 0.44 -30.54
CA PRO A 232 -17.23 0.86 -31.11
C PRO A 232 -17.79 -0.30 -31.94
N VAL A 233 -18.98 -0.78 -31.58
CA VAL A 233 -19.72 -1.67 -32.47
C VAL A 233 -20.07 -0.80 -33.68
N LEU A 234 -19.40 -1.04 -34.81
CA LEU A 234 -19.85 -0.49 -36.09
C LEU A 234 -21.28 -1.01 -36.30
N ALA A 235 -22.25 -0.09 -36.22
CA ALA A 235 -23.64 -0.34 -36.54
C ALA A 235 -23.81 -0.58 -38.04
#